data_AF-A0A061R586-F1
#
_entry.id   AF-A0A061R586-F1
#
_cell.length_a   1.000
_cell.length_b   1.000
_cell.length_c   1.000
_cell.angle_alpha   90.00
_cell.angle_beta   90.00
_cell.angle_gamma   90.00
#
_symmetry.space_group_name_H-M   'P 1'
#
loop_
_entity.id
_entity.type
_entity.pdbx_description
1 polymer ?
#
loop_
_entity_poly.entity_id
_entity_poly.type
_entity_poly.pdbx_seq_one_letter_code
_entity_poly.pdbx_strand_id
1 'polypeptide(L)'
;MAMTAACSNTGSRACMDAGLRSSFRGLSLSARPAASVQHLTPLRAGVQSRRNARLQIQAGSFEAGVGVMGTKAGMTQIFSDDGLLCNPVTIIGFEDSGNKISMIKTADTDGYTAVQVAYKEGKAKNMKKPEMGHLKKAGIDAPLTQLTEFRVKEIPAEYEVGQQLNPCEMFQEGDLIDVAGTSTGKGFQGTVKRYGMAVGPMSHGSKSHRERGSVGASATPSRILPGLRMAGKMGNKRVKQRKLKVLKVFPELNAIAVKGAVPGKPGHTLTITPAKIVGKNI
;
A
#
# COMPACT_ATOMS: atom_id res chain seq x y z
N MET A 1 -63.33 -8.42 7.48
CA MET A 1 -64.41 -7.51 7.91
C MET A 1 -64.77 -7.86 9.35
N ALA A 2 -64.16 -7.16 10.32
CA ALA A 2 -64.53 -7.17 11.74
C ALA A 2 -63.76 -6.05 12.46
N MET A 3 -64.45 -5.19 13.20
CA MET A 3 -63.87 -4.30 14.22
C MET A 3 -63.51 -5.17 15.46
N THR A 4 -62.87 -4.79 16.57
CA THR A 4 -62.73 -3.54 17.36
C THR A 4 -61.51 -3.80 18.32
N ALA A 5 -60.96 -2.94 19.19
CA ALA A 5 -61.28 -1.62 19.70
C ALA A 5 -60.00 -0.86 20.19
N ALA A 6 -60.18 0.18 21.01
CA ALA A 6 -59.16 0.98 21.66
C ALA A 6 -58.69 0.42 23.02
N CYS A 7 -57.57 0.93 23.56
CA CYS A 7 -57.65 1.84 24.72
C CYS A 7 -56.34 2.61 24.96
N SER A 8 -56.46 3.92 25.18
CA SER A 8 -55.39 4.80 25.68
C SER A 8 -55.38 4.82 27.21
N ASN A 9 -54.23 5.03 27.86
CA ASN A 9 -54.25 5.59 29.21
C ASN A 9 -53.14 6.61 29.49
N THR A 10 -53.53 7.69 30.14
CA THR A 10 -52.71 8.82 30.60
C THR A 10 -52.22 8.57 32.03
N GLY A 11 -51.20 9.30 32.49
CA GLY A 11 -50.72 9.14 33.87
C GLY A 11 -49.54 10.02 34.24
N SER A 12 -49.79 11.29 34.55
CA SER A 12 -48.81 12.22 35.11
C SER A 12 -48.56 12.00 36.62
N ARG A 13 -47.37 12.35 37.11
CA ARG A 13 -47.16 13.08 38.38
C ARG A 13 -45.71 13.57 38.53
N ALA A 14 -45.55 14.65 39.29
CA ALA A 14 -44.31 15.43 39.47
C ALA A 14 -43.82 15.36 40.94
N CYS A 15 -42.96 16.32 41.34
CA CYS A 15 -42.62 16.71 42.73
C CYS A 15 -41.54 15.82 43.42
N MET A 16 -40.53 16.32 44.18
CA MET A 16 -40.14 17.68 44.63
C MET A 16 -38.61 17.84 44.78
N ASP A 17 -38.16 19.11 44.89
CA ASP A 17 -36.88 19.53 45.49
C ASP A 17 -36.74 19.16 46.97
N ALA A 18 -35.50 18.96 47.43
CA ALA A 18 -35.07 19.24 48.81
C ALA A 18 -33.54 19.42 48.89
N GLY A 19 -33.08 20.63 49.21
CA GLY A 19 -31.69 20.91 49.56
C GLY A 19 -31.54 21.29 51.03
N LEU A 20 -30.39 21.03 51.64
CA LEU A 20 -30.05 21.51 52.98
C LEU A 20 -28.54 21.77 53.12
N ARG A 21 -28.20 22.82 53.89
CA ARG A 21 -26.84 23.37 54.07
C ARG A 21 -26.33 23.17 55.50
N SER A 22 -25.01 23.01 55.65
CA SER A 22 -24.19 23.55 56.76
C SER A 22 -22.71 23.29 56.43
N SER A 23 -21.84 24.26 56.17
CA SER A 23 -21.30 25.32 57.04
C SER A 23 -20.37 24.82 58.16
N PHE A 24 -19.05 25.01 58.01
CA PHE A 24 -18.18 25.42 59.11
C PHE A 24 -17.03 26.31 58.60
N ARG A 25 -16.48 27.14 59.49
CA ARG A 25 -15.65 28.32 59.16
C ARG A 25 -14.17 27.98 58.99
N GLY A 26 -13.46 28.81 58.24
CA GLY A 26 -12.01 28.68 58.02
C GLY A 26 -11.14 29.30 59.14
N LEU A 27 -9.84 29.07 59.02
CA LEU A 27 -8.75 29.77 59.71
C LEU A 27 -7.74 30.25 58.65
N SER A 28 -7.08 31.36 58.93
CA SER A 28 -6.31 32.15 57.95
C SER A 28 -4.82 32.30 58.32
N LEU A 29 -4.02 32.72 57.32
CA LEU A 29 -2.64 33.23 57.41
C LEU A 29 -1.57 32.19 57.78
N SER A 30 -0.53 31.97 56.98
CA SER A 30 0.39 33.00 56.48
C SER A 30 1.22 32.51 55.27
N ALA A 31 1.78 33.44 54.50
CA ALA A 31 2.60 33.14 53.32
C ALA A 31 4.11 33.24 53.61
N ARG A 32 4.89 32.22 53.21
CA ARG A 32 6.36 32.24 53.09
C ARG A 32 6.81 31.39 51.87
N PRO A 33 8.02 31.61 51.32
CA PRO A 33 8.19 31.71 49.87
C PRO A 33 8.62 30.42 49.15
N ALA A 34 8.70 30.54 47.82
CA ALA A 34 8.92 29.47 46.86
C ALA A 34 10.19 28.61 47.11
N ALA A 35 10.01 27.30 47.02
CA ALA A 35 11.07 26.34 46.71
C ALA A 35 10.83 25.78 45.31
N SER A 36 11.85 25.84 44.45
CA SER A 36 11.76 25.43 43.05
C SER A 36 11.72 23.91 42.91
N VAL A 37 10.52 23.33 42.87
CA VAL A 37 10.33 21.95 42.42
C VAL A 37 10.52 21.91 40.91
N GLN A 38 11.70 21.47 40.46
CA GLN A 38 11.94 21.19 39.06
C GLN A 38 10.97 20.08 38.61
N HIS A 39 10.08 20.41 37.66
CA HIS A 39 9.21 19.41 37.03
C HIS A 39 10.07 18.41 36.26
N LEU A 40 10.37 17.27 36.88
CA LEU A 40 10.77 16.06 36.17
C LEU A 40 9.57 15.59 35.36
N THR A 41 9.47 16.10 34.13
CA THR A 41 8.53 15.59 33.14
C THR A 41 8.80 14.10 32.95
N PRO A 42 7.80 13.21 33.13
CA PRO A 42 8.01 11.81 32.82
C PRO A 42 8.28 11.71 31.33
N LEU A 43 9.50 11.28 30.97
CA LEU A 43 9.86 10.93 29.60
C LEU A 43 8.91 9.81 29.17
N ARG A 44 7.85 10.20 28.46
CA ARG A 44 6.81 9.31 27.95
C ARG A 44 7.41 8.51 26.81
N ALA A 45 8.22 7.51 27.16
CA ALA A 45 8.80 6.55 26.24
C ALA A 45 7.64 5.93 25.46
N GLY A 46 7.49 6.36 24.21
CA GLY A 46 6.42 5.93 23.34
C GLY A 46 6.61 4.47 22.99
N VAL A 47 6.11 3.57 23.84
CA VAL A 47 5.99 2.14 23.55
C VAL A 47 5.02 2.00 22.38
N GLN A 48 5.54 2.08 21.16
CA GLN A 48 4.79 1.84 19.94
C GLN A 48 4.32 0.39 19.96
N SER A 49 3.09 0.19 20.42
CA SER A 49 2.45 -1.11 20.52
C SER A 49 2.44 -1.80 19.15
N ARG A 50 3.36 -2.74 18.94
CA ARG A 50 3.39 -3.63 17.77
C ARG A 50 2.34 -4.73 17.89
N ARG A 51 1.11 -4.37 18.28
CA ARG A 51 -0.04 -5.28 18.37
C ARG A 51 -1.19 -4.72 17.54
N ASN A 52 -1.11 -5.03 16.25
CA ASN A 52 -2.21 -5.60 15.46
C ASN A 52 -1.70 -5.78 14.02
N ALA A 53 -2.18 -6.81 13.33
CA ALA A 53 -1.94 -6.99 11.90
C ALA A 53 -2.73 -5.93 11.11
N ARG A 54 -2.22 -4.70 11.15
CA ARG A 54 -2.74 -3.52 10.47
C ARG A 54 -2.77 -3.82 8.97
N LEU A 55 -3.82 -3.37 8.28
CA LEU A 55 -3.77 -3.23 6.82
C LEU A 55 -2.44 -2.54 6.48
N GLN A 56 -1.59 -3.20 5.69
CA GLN A 56 -0.30 -2.63 5.31
C GLN A 56 -0.52 -1.56 4.24
N ILE A 57 -1.05 -0.43 4.70
CA ILE A 57 -1.00 0.85 4.00
C ILE A 57 0.49 1.17 3.84
N GLN A 58 1.03 0.85 2.66
CA GLN A 58 2.40 1.17 2.31
C GLN A 58 2.42 2.63 1.88
N ALA A 59 2.80 3.52 2.81
CA ALA A 59 3.10 4.91 2.49
C ALA A 59 4.22 4.95 1.43
N GLY A 60 3.84 5.22 0.19
CA GLY A 60 4.75 5.28 -0.95
C GLY A 60 5.64 6.52 -0.90
N SER A 61 6.71 6.49 -1.71
CA SER A 61 7.31 7.74 -2.17
C SER A 61 6.27 8.54 -2.98
N PHE A 62 6.39 9.87 -3.05
CA PHE A 62 5.61 10.67 -4.00
C PHE A 62 5.63 10.05 -5.41
N GLU A 63 4.47 9.85 -5.99
CA GLU A 63 4.23 9.40 -7.36
C GLU A 63 3.81 10.61 -8.22
N ALA A 64 3.97 10.51 -9.54
CA ALA A 64 3.76 11.63 -10.46
C ALA A 64 2.26 11.97 -10.66
N GLY A 65 1.36 11.08 -10.27
CA GLY A 65 -0.09 11.21 -10.38
C GLY A 65 -0.76 10.00 -9.73
N VAL A 66 -2.10 9.99 -9.71
CA VAL A 66 -2.87 8.83 -9.23
C VAL A 66 -2.64 7.65 -10.17
N GLY A 67 -2.49 6.46 -9.59
CA GLY A 67 -2.34 5.22 -10.34
C GLY A 67 -3.54 4.30 -10.18
N VAL A 68 -3.47 3.16 -10.85
CA VAL A 68 -4.47 2.09 -10.77
C VAL A 68 -3.82 0.77 -10.36
N MET A 69 -4.64 -0.21 -10.03
CA MET A 69 -4.22 -1.59 -9.84
C MET A 69 -4.74 -2.45 -10.98
N GLY A 70 -3.99 -3.50 -11.34
CA GLY A 70 -4.32 -4.39 -12.44
C GLY A 70 -3.77 -5.80 -12.23
N THR A 71 -4.32 -6.79 -12.91
CA THR A 71 -3.90 -8.19 -12.80
C THR A 71 -3.08 -8.57 -14.04
N LYS A 72 -1.88 -9.13 -13.84
CA LYS A 72 -1.06 -9.64 -14.95
C LYS A 72 -1.78 -10.81 -15.62
N ALA A 73 -2.22 -10.65 -16.87
CA ALA A 73 -2.93 -11.70 -17.60
C ALA A 73 -1.95 -12.68 -18.26
N GLY A 74 -0.95 -12.15 -18.98
CA GLY A 74 0.00 -12.97 -19.73
C GLY A 74 1.08 -12.15 -20.42
N MET A 75 1.91 -12.81 -21.23
CA MET A 75 2.86 -12.16 -22.12
C MET A 75 2.65 -12.73 -23.53
N THR A 76 2.53 -11.85 -24.51
CA THR A 76 2.27 -12.16 -25.92
C THR A 76 3.17 -11.29 -26.79
N GLN A 77 2.94 -11.29 -28.10
CA GLN A 77 3.61 -10.41 -29.05
C GLN A 77 2.58 -9.61 -29.84
N ILE A 78 2.90 -8.36 -30.14
CA ILE A 78 2.15 -7.52 -31.09
C ILE A 78 3.10 -7.18 -32.24
N PHE A 79 2.66 -7.49 -33.45
CA PHE A 79 3.34 -7.05 -34.66
C PHE A 79 3.03 -5.57 -34.90
N SER A 80 4.05 -4.82 -35.31
CA SER A 80 3.90 -3.44 -35.78
C SER A 80 3.32 -3.47 -37.19
N ASP A 81 2.68 -2.38 -37.62
CA ASP A 81 1.96 -2.37 -38.91
C ASP A 81 2.90 -2.56 -40.13
N ASP A 82 4.19 -2.19 -39.98
CA ASP A 82 5.27 -2.48 -40.94
C ASP A 82 5.66 -3.98 -41.05
N GLY A 83 5.08 -4.86 -40.22
CA GLY A 83 5.34 -6.31 -40.17
C GLY A 83 6.72 -6.73 -39.62
N LEU A 84 7.75 -5.90 -39.77
CA LEU A 84 9.15 -6.22 -39.45
C LEU A 84 9.46 -6.32 -37.95
N LEU A 85 8.67 -5.66 -37.10
CA LEU A 85 8.96 -5.50 -35.67
C LEU A 85 7.94 -6.22 -34.78
N CYS A 86 8.36 -7.39 -34.29
CA CYS A 86 7.69 -8.12 -33.21
C CYS A 86 8.01 -7.48 -31.85
N ASN A 87 7.03 -6.81 -31.23
CA ASN A 87 7.19 -6.27 -29.89
C ASN A 87 6.69 -7.29 -28.84
N PRO A 88 7.54 -7.74 -27.89
CA PRO A 88 7.07 -8.55 -26.77
C PRO A 88 6.30 -7.66 -25.79
N VAL A 89 5.07 -8.05 -25.45
CA VAL A 89 4.16 -7.28 -24.60
C VAL A 89 3.63 -8.09 -23.43
N THR A 90 3.50 -7.45 -22.27
CA THR A 90 2.69 -7.99 -21.16
C THR A 90 1.28 -7.42 -21.27
N ILE A 91 0.29 -8.31 -21.25
CA ILE A 91 -1.13 -7.91 -21.12
C ILE A 91 -1.44 -7.77 -19.62
N ILE A 92 -1.97 -6.61 -19.25
CA ILE A 92 -2.51 -6.36 -17.91
C ILE A 92 -4.01 -6.14 -18.06
N GLY A 93 -4.81 -7.00 -17.44
CA GLY A 93 -6.27 -6.87 -17.39
C GLY A 93 -6.72 -6.20 -16.10
N PHE A 94 -7.86 -5.54 -16.16
CA PHE A 94 -8.51 -4.88 -15.03
C PHE A 94 -9.82 -5.61 -14.66
N GLU A 95 -10.24 -5.52 -13.41
CA GLU A 95 -11.50 -6.08 -12.93
C GLU A 95 -12.54 -4.95 -12.86
N ASP A 96 -13.70 -5.13 -13.50
CA ASP A 96 -14.71 -4.07 -13.73
C ASP A 96 -15.28 -3.46 -12.44
N SER A 97 -15.30 -4.23 -11.35
CA SER A 97 -15.74 -3.79 -10.03
C SER A 97 -14.64 -3.10 -9.20
N GLY A 98 -13.39 -3.12 -9.69
CA GLY A 98 -12.20 -2.60 -9.02
C GLY A 98 -11.87 -1.14 -9.32
N ASN A 99 -10.69 -0.71 -8.87
CA ASN A 99 -10.15 0.65 -9.03
C ASN A 99 -11.07 1.77 -8.52
N LYS A 100 -11.73 1.54 -7.38
CA LYS A 100 -12.59 2.54 -6.73
C LYS A 100 -11.85 3.31 -5.65
N ILE A 101 -12.08 4.62 -5.54
CA ILE A 101 -11.48 5.45 -4.49
C ILE A 101 -12.18 5.16 -3.16
N SER A 102 -11.43 4.65 -2.19
CA SER A 102 -11.94 4.25 -0.88
C SER A 102 -11.71 5.28 0.22
N MET A 103 -10.67 6.11 0.11
CA MET A 103 -10.40 7.21 1.03
C MET A 103 -9.50 8.24 0.36
N ILE A 104 -9.75 9.51 0.65
CA ILE A 104 -8.89 10.63 0.29
C ILE A 104 -8.26 11.16 1.58
N LYS A 105 -6.96 11.44 1.54
CA LYS A 105 -6.16 11.94 2.67
C LYS A 105 -5.58 13.30 2.35
N THR A 106 -5.76 14.24 3.27
CA THR A 106 -5.22 15.60 3.16
C THR A 106 -4.08 15.82 4.14
N ALA A 107 -3.31 16.89 3.93
CA ALA A 107 -2.23 17.27 4.82
C ALA A 107 -2.73 17.54 6.27
N ASP A 108 -3.94 18.08 6.41
CA ASP A 108 -4.50 18.47 7.72
C ASP A 108 -4.96 17.27 8.56
N THR A 109 -5.46 16.20 7.93
CA THR A 109 -5.96 15.00 8.65
C THR A 109 -4.87 13.98 8.92
N ASP A 110 -4.01 13.71 7.93
CA ASP A 110 -3.08 12.58 7.94
C ASP A 110 -1.60 13.01 7.89
N GLY A 111 -1.31 14.30 7.72
CA GLY A 111 0.05 14.82 7.55
C GLY A 111 0.65 14.59 6.16
N TYR A 112 -0.12 14.05 5.20
CA TYR A 112 0.28 13.90 3.81
C TYR A 112 -0.91 13.73 2.87
N THR A 113 -0.72 14.19 1.64
CA THR A 113 -1.68 14.12 0.54
C THR A 113 -1.61 12.75 -0.15
N ALA A 114 -2.72 11.99 -0.17
CA ALA A 114 -2.79 10.70 -0.86
C ALA A 114 -4.22 10.26 -1.22
N VAL A 115 -4.34 9.43 -2.27
CA VAL A 115 -5.59 8.76 -2.67
C VAL A 115 -5.46 7.26 -2.42
N GLN A 116 -6.40 6.66 -1.68
CA GLN A 116 -6.46 5.22 -1.42
C GLN A 116 -7.41 4.55 -2.40
N VAL A 117 -6.88 3.72 -3.29
CA VAL A 117 -7.64 2.98 -4.31
C VAL A 117 -7.80 1.52 -3.89
N ALA A 118 -9.01 1.01 -4.08
CA ALA A 118 -9.42 -0.35 -3.80
C ALA A 118 -9.53 -1.19 -5.08
N TYR A 119 -9.08 -2.44 -5.02
CA TYR A 119 -9.02 -3.35 -6.17
C TYR A 119 -9.16 -4.82 -5.73
N LYS A 120 -9.44 -5.67 -6.72
CA LYS A 120 -9.60 -7.12 -6.65
C LYS A 120 -10.82 -7.58 -5.86
N GLU A 121 -11.83 -8.07 -6.57
CA GLU A 121 -13.04 -8.58 -5.93
C GLU A 121 -12.77 -9.91 -5.20
N GLY A 122 -13.24 -9.98 -3.95
CA GLY A 122 -13.19 -11.16 -3.10
C GLY A 122 -14.56 -11.75 -2.84
N LYS A 123 -14.62 -12.83 -2.04
CA LYS A 123 -15.90 -13.30 -1.50
C LYS A 123 -16.16 -12.57 -0.18
N ALA A 124 -17.33 -11.96 0.01
CA ALA A 124 -17.66 -11.19 1.22
C ALA A 124 -17.38 -11.98 2.53
N LYS A 125 -17.63 -13.30 2.53
CA LYS A 125 -17.34 -14.20 3.66
C LYS A 125 -15.85 -14.31 4.06
N ASN A 126 -14.93 -13.94 3.17
CA ASN A 126 -13.48 -13.96 3.42
C ASN A 126 -12.95 -12.62 3.95
N MET A 127 -13.71 -11.53 3.83
CA MET A 127 -13.31 -10.21 4.29
C MET A 127 -13.67 -9.99 5.76
N LYS A 128 -12.84 -9.27 6.53
CA LYS A 128 -13.14 -8.99 7.92
C LYS A 128 -14.18 -7.88 8.05
N LYS A 129 -15.03 -7.96 9.08
CA LYS A 129 -16.03 -6.91 9.42
C LYS A 129 -15.49 -5.46 9.38
N PRO A 130 -14.31 -5.11 9.96
CA PRO A 130 -13.78 -3.75 9.86
C PRO A 130 -13.35 -3.33 8.45
N GLU A 131 -12.88 -4.27 7.62
CA GLU A 131 -12.49 -4.00 6.23
C GLU A 131 -13.74 -3.72 5.38
N MET A 132 -14.80 -4.52 5.53
CA MET A 132 -16.12 -4.24 4.94
C MET A 132 -16.72 -2.91 5.43
N GLY A 133 -16.57 -2.58 6.72
CA GLY A 133 -17.06 -1.32 7.28
C GLY A 133 -16.37 -0.08 6.70
N HIS A 134 -15.07 -0.17 6.43
CA HIS A 134 -14.30 0.88 5.75
C HIS A 134 -14.80 1.12 4.32
N LEU A 135 -14.98 0.05 3.54
CA LEU A 135 -15.49 0.15 2.16
C LEU A 135 -16.93 0.70 2.11
N LYS A 136 -17.80 0.27 3.02
CA LYS A 136 -19.18 0.77 3.11
C LYS A 136 -19.26 2.26 3.44
N LYS A 137 -18.34 2.79 4.26
CA LYS A 137 -18.24 4.23 4.51
C LYS A 137 -17.94 5.02 3.22
N ALA A 138 -17.26 4.40 2.26
CA ALA A 138 -16.93 4.96 0.95
C ALA A 138 -18.00 4.72 -0.12
N GLY A 139 -19.18 4.18 0.22
CA GLY A 139 -20.20 3.79 -0.76
C GLY A 139 -19.84 2.55 -1.60
N ILE A 140 -18.80 1.80 -1.22
CA ILE A 140 -18.33 0.61 -1.94
C ILE A 140 -18.89 -0.64 -1.24
N ASP A 141 -19.98 -1.19 -1.77
CA ASP A 141 -20.53 -2.47 -1.31
C ASP A 141 -19.75 -3.70 -1.83
N ALA A 142 -18.99 -3.53 -2.91
CA ALA A 142 -18.16 -4.58 -3.49
C ALA A 142 -17.02 -4.99 -2.53
N PRO A 143 -16.81 -6.30 -2.24
CA PRO A 143 -15.79 -6.78 -1.33
C PRO A 143 -14.37 -6.73 -1.95
N LEU A 144 -13.82 -5.53 -2.11
CA LEU A 144 -12.49 -5.28 -2.68
C LEU A 144 -11.36 -5.61 -1.67
N THR A 145 -10.53 -6.59 -2.02
CA THR A 145 -9.59 -7.23 -1.08
C THR A 145 -8.24 -6.50 -0.95
N GLN A 146 -7.85 -5.70 -1.94
CA GLN A 146 -6.58 -5.00 -1.96
C GLN A 146 -6.77 -3.49 -1.92
N LEU A 147 -6.02 -2.82 -1.05
CA LEU A 147 -6.00 -1.36 -0.91
C LEU A 147 -4.56 -0.87 -1.12
N THR A 148 -4.35 0.10 -1.99
CA THR A 148 -3.05 0.77 -2.19
C THR A 148 -3.23 2.28 -2.13
N GLU A 149 -2.25 2.99 -1.56
CA GLU A 149 -2.23 4.45 -1.56
C GLU A 149 -1.28 5.01 -2.62
N PHE A 150 -1.74 6.04 -3.31
CA PHE A 150 -0.96 6.85 -4.23
C PHE A 150 -0.72 8.20 -3.57
N ARG A 151 0.53 8.44 -3.14
CA ARG A 151 0.94 9.71 -2.56
C ARG A 151 1.25 10.70 -3.68
N VAL A 152 0.50 11.79 -3.76
CA VAL A 152 0.64 12.83 -4.79
C VAL A 152 1.03 14.16 -4.14
N LYS A 153 1.50 15.14 -4.93
CA LYS A 153 1.77 16.49 -4.42
C LYS A 153 0.45 17.22 -4.12
N GLU A 154 -0.42 17.23 -5.13
CA GLU A 154 -1.77 17.81 -5.11
C GLU A 154 -2.77 16.74 -5.58
N ILE A 155 -4.01 16.81 -5.10
CA ILE A 155 -5.11 15.95 -5.56
C ILE A 155 -5.95 16.79 -6.51
N PRO A 156 -6.16 16.36 -7.79
CA PRO A 156 -7.16 16.95 -8.65
C PRO A 156 -8.52 17.02 -7.96
N ALA A 157 -9.19 18.17 -8.05
CA ALA A 157 -10.49 18.40 -7.40
C ALA A 157 -11.62 17.48 -7.89
N GLU A 158 -11.38 16.80 -9.02
CA GLU A 158 -12.27 15.84 -9.68
C GLU A 158 -12.35 14.47 -8.97
N TYR A 159 -11.50 14.21 -7.97
CA TYR A 159 -11.49 12.94 -7.26
C TYR A 159 -12.42 12.91 -6.05
N GLU A 160 -13.45 12.07 -6.12
CA GLU A 160 -14.41 11.84 -5.05
C GLU A 160 -14.31 10.43 -4.46
N VAL A 161 -14.75 10.27 -3.20
CA VAL A 161 -14.80 8.96 -2.55
C VAL A 161 -15.96 8.15 -3.14
N GLY A 162 -15.69 6.90 -3.52
CA GLY A 162 -16.63 6.00 -4.18
C GLY A 162 -16.51 5.99 -5.72
N GLN A 163 -15.88 7.02 -6.30
CA GLN A 163 -15.63 7.13 -7.75
C GLN A 163 -14.79 5.95 -8.28
N GLN A 164 -15.13 5.48 -9.47
CA GLN A 164 -14.41 4.45 -10.20
C GLN A 164 -13.41 5.08 -11.18
N LEU A 165 -12.16 4.60 -11.17
CA LEU A 165 -11.10 5.04 -12.07
C LEU A 165 -11.02 4.12 -13.29
N ASN A 166 -11.29 4.67 -14.48
CA ASN A 166 -11.25 3.94 -15.75
C ASN A 166 -9.80 3.90 -16.31
N PRO A 167 -9.11 2.73 -16.29
CA PRO A 167 -7.70 2.68 -16.69
C PRO A 167 -7.46 3.00 -18.17
N CYS A 168 -8.45 2.71 -19.02
CA CYS A 168 -8.38 2.95 -20.47
C CYS A 168 -8.48 4.45 -20.83
N GLU A 169 -9.04 5.28 -19.95
CA GLU A 169 -9.07 6.75 -20.11
C GLU A 169 -7.82 7.40 -19.51
N MET A 170 -7.27 6.83 -18.43
CA MET A 170 -6.09 7.35 -17.73
C MET A 170 -4.75 7.11 -18.46
N PHE A 171 -4.68 6.16 -19.40
CA PHE A 171 -3.46 5.84 -20.14
C PHE A 171 -3.73 5.80 -21.64
N GLN A 172 -2.94 6.57 -22.39
CA GLN A 172 -3.03 6.64 -23.85
C GLN A 172 -1.92 5.82 -24.51
N GLU A 173 -2.10 5.51 -25.79
CA GLU A 173 -1.07 4.83 -26.58
C GLU A 173 0.17 5.73 -26.71
N GLY A 174 1.34 5.20 -26.38
CA GLY A 174 2.57 5.97 -26.35
C GLY A 174 3.09 6.30 -24.95
N ASP A 175 2.23 6.30 -23.93
CA ASP A 175 2.56 6.75 -22.58
C ASP A 175 3.66 5.94 -21.90
N LEU A 176 4.40 6.63 -21.03
CA LEU A 176 5.41 6.03 -20.17
C LEU A 176 4.83 5.77 -18.77
N ILE A 177 4.81 4.51 -18.37
CA ILE A 177 4.31 4.05 -17.07
C ILE A 177 5.40 3.35 -16.25
N ASP A 178 5.26 3.44 -14.93
CA ASP A 178 6.03 2.67 -13.97
C ASP A 178 5.11 1.58 -13.37
N VAL A 179 5.50 0.31 -13.49
CA VAL A 179 4.69 -0.85 -13.04
C VAL A 179 5.38 -1.56 -11.88
N ALA A 180 4.74 -1.53 -10.71
CA ALA A 180 5.19 -2.20 -9.49
C ALA A 180 4.42 -3.49 -9.22
N GLY A 181 5.12 -4.51 -8.73
CA GLY A 181 4.51 -5.79 -8.37
C GLY A 181 5.43 -6.66 -7.52
N THR A 182 4.90 -7.77 -7.02
CA THR A 182 5.70 -8.73 -6.24
C THR A 182 6.48 -9.65 -7.18
N SER A 183 7.79 -9.59 -7.11
CA SER A 183 8.70 -10.47 -7.86
C SER A 183 8.56 -11.94 -7.48
N THR A 184 8.67 -12.85 -8.45
CA THR A 184 8.58 -14.29 -8.24
C THR A 184 9.58 -14.77 -7.17
N GLY A 185 9.09 -15.48 -6.15
CA GLY A 185 9.94 -16.08 -5.12
C GLY A 185 10.86 -17.16 -5.71
N LYS A 186 12.14 -17.14 -5.33
CA LYS A 186 13.13 -18.15 -5.73
C LYS A 186 13.64 -18.99 -4.54
N GLY A 187 13.03 -18.86 -3.35
CA GLY A 187 13.47 -19.58 -2.15
C GLY A 187 14.82 -19.10 -1.62
N PHE A 188 15.53 -19.94 -0.87
CA PHE A 188 16.92 -19.73 -0.47
C PHE A 188 17.84 -19.92 -1.68
N GLN A 189 18.76 -18.99 -1.93
CA GLN A 189 19.64 -19.02 -3.09
C GLN A 189 21.10 -18.76 -2.70
N GLY A 190 22.01 -19.52 -3.31
CA GLY A 190 23.45 -19.34 -3.17
C GLY A 190 23.94 -18.02 -3.78
N THR A 191 25.17 -17.63 -3.45
CA THR A 191 25.78 -16.36 -3.84
C THR A 191 25.82 -16.13 -5.35
N VAL A 192 26.17 -17.17 -6.13
CA VAL A 192 26.18 -17.15 -7.61
C VAL A 192 24.85 -16.65 -8.18
N LYS A 193 23.73 -17.31 -7.82
CA LYS A 193 22.40 -16.96 -8.36
C LYS A 193 21.78 -15.72 -7.71
N ARG A 194 22.18 -15.37 -6.48
CA ARG A 194 21.65 -14.21 -5.73
C ARG A 194 22.30 -12.89 -6.11
N TYR A 195 23.60 -12.90 -6.43
CA TYR A 195 24.39 -11.67 -6.69
C TYR A 195 25.24 -11.70 -7.97
N GLY A 196 25.17 -12.77 -8.77
CA GLY A 196 26.00 -12.90 -9.98
C GLY A 196 27.49 -13.11 -9.68
N MET A 197 27.83 -13.71 -8.54
CA MET A 197 29.23 -14.07 -8.27
C MET A 197 29.72 -15.13 -9.26
N ALA A 198 30.99 -15.01 -9.67
CA ALA A 198 31.64 -15.97 -10.55
C ALA A 198 31.70 -17.37 -9.92
N VAL A 199 31.83 -18.38 -10.78
CA VAL A 199 32.05 -19.78 -10.42
C VAL A 199 33.56 -20.05 -10.52
N GLY A 200 34.13 -20.78 -9.58
CA GLY A 200 35.52 -21.22 -9.63
C GLY A 200 35.77 -22.24 -10.75
N PRO A 201 37.04 -22.54 -11.07
CA PRO A 201 37.37 -23.53 -12.11
C PRO A 201 36.78 -24.91 -11.77
N MET A 202 36.32 -25.61 -12.81
CA MET A 202 35.69 -26.93 -12.72
C MET A 202 36.69 -28.10 -12.86
N SER A 203 37.94 -27.80 -13.25
CA SER A 203 39.03 -28.77 -13.49
C SER A 203 40.29 -28.39 -12.68
N HIS A 204 41.42 -29.05 -12.98
CA HIS A 204 42.75 -28.78 -12.37
C HIS A 204 42.78 -28.83 -10.83
N GLY A 205 42.10 -29.81 -10.22
CA GLY A 205 42.17 -30.06 -8.77
C GLY A 205 41.44 -29.04 -7.89
N SER A 206 40.72 -28.08 -8.49
CA SER A 206 39.85 -27.13 -7.79
C SER A 206 38.80 -27.86 -6.95
N LYS A 207 38.64 -27.45 -5.68
CA LYS A 207 37.59 -27.96 -4.78
C LYS A 207 36.41 -26.99 -4.62
N SER A 208 36.61 -25.72 -4.95
CA SER A 208 35.69 -24.61 -4.62
C SER A 208 34.94 -24.08 -5.86
N HIS A 209 34.10 -24.92 -6.45
CA HIS A 209 33.40 -24.57 -7.70
C HIS A 209 32.33 -23.48 -7.52
N ARG A 210 31.34 -23.70 -6.65
CA ARG A 210 30.16 -22.81 -6.48
C ARG A 210 30.11 -22.11 -5.13
N GLU A 211 31.24 -22.11 -4.44
CA GLU A 211 31.42 -21.49 -3.14
C GLU A 211 31.43 -19.96 -3.24
N ARG A 212 31.44 -19.29 -2.07
CA ARG A 212 31.43 -17.83 -1.98
C ARG A 212 32.82 -17.17 -1.98
N GLY A 213 33.89 -17.97 -1.99
CA GLY A 213 35.25 -17.50 -1.71
C GLY A 213 35.40 -16.83 -0.33
N SER A 214 36.46 -16.04 -0.15
CA SER A 214 36.76 -15.37 1.13
C SER A 214 35.60 -14.49 1.65
N VAL A 215 35.50 -14.38 2.97
CA VAL A 215 34.50 -13.58 3.70
C VAL A 215 35.01 -12.22 4.19
N GLY A 216 36.31 -11.95 4.11
CA GLY A 216 36.92 -10.72 4.60
C GLY A 216 38.45 -10.75 4.62
N ALA A 217 39.06 -9.66 5.07
CA ALA A 217 40.48 -9.59 5.38
C ALA A 217 40.76 -10.16 6.79
N SER A 218 42.02 -10.55 7.05
CA SER A 218 42.44 -11.19 8.30
C SER A 218 42.59 -10.19 9.45
N ALA A 219 43.76 -9.54 9.61
CA ALA A 219 44.11 -8.76 10.80
C ALA A 219 43.22 -7.52 11.06
N THR A 220 42.80 -6.84 10.00
CA THR A 220 41.90 -5.68 10.09
C THR A 220 40.79 -5.83 9.05
N PRO A 221 39.50 -5.84 9.42
CA PRO A 221 38.93 -5.51 10.74
C PRO A 221 38.71 -6.71 11.68
N SER A 222 39.27 -7.90 11.40
CA SER A 222 39.08 -9.13 12.21
C SER A 222 37.60 -9.54 12.46
N ARG A 223 36.68 -9.08 11.60
CA ARG A 223 35.25 -9.41 11.64
C ARG A 223 34.66 -9.37 10.24
N ILE A 224 33.54 -10.06 10.06
CA ILE A 224 32.72 -9.91 8.85
C ILE A 224 32.02 -8.54 8.90
N LEU A 225 32.14 -7.76 7.81
CA LEU A 225 31.49 -6.47 7.67
C LEU A 225 29.96 -6.63 7.46
N PRO A 226 29.13 -5.78 8.08
CA PRO A 226 27.68 -5.80 7.86
C PRO A 226 27.35 -5.47 6.39
N GLY A 227 26.26 -6.07 5.88
CA GLY A 227 25.87 -5.90 4.48
C GLY A 227 26.65 -6.75 3.46
N LEU A 228 27.65 -7.54 3.89
CA LEU A 228 28.37 -8.45 3.00
C LEU A 228 27.42 -9.41 2.28
N ARG A 229 27.63 -9.57 0.97
CA ARG A 229 26.81 -10.40 0.08
C ARG A 229 26.94 -11.89 0.44
N MET A 230 25.90 -12.46 1.05
CA MET A 230 25.83 -13.88 1.47
C MET A 230 24.60 -14.61 0.92
N ALA A 231 24.64 -15.95 0.86
CA ALA A 231 23.48 -16.76 0.48
C ALA A 231 22.24 -16.43 1.32
N GLY A 232 21.03 -16.63 0.75
CA GLY A 232 19.79 -16.30 1.45
C GLY A 232 18.57 -16.17 0.55
N LYS A 233 17.43 -15.79 1.14
CA LYS A 233 16.15 -15.66 0.43
C LYS A 233 16.23 -14.66 -0.74
N MET A 234 15.74 -15.07 -1.91
CA MET A 234 15.71 -14.28 -3.14
C MET A 234 14.30 -14.24 -3.74
N GLY A 235 13.92 -13.10 -4.32
CA GLY A 235 12.56 -12.86 -4.84
C GLY A 235 11.52 -12.65 -3.72
N ASN A 236 10.24 -12.65 -4.08
CA ASN A 236 9.11 -12.34 -3.19
C ASN A 236 9.27 -10.98 -2.47
N LYS A 237 9.73 -9.98 -3.24
CA LYS A 237 9.83 -8.57 -2.83
C LYS A 237 9.11 -7.69 -3.85
N ARG A 238 8.59 -6.55 -3.42
CA ARG A 238 8.01 -5.52 -4.31
C ARG A 238 9.14 -4.92 -5.16
N VAL A 239 8.93 -4.88 -6.48
CA VAL A 239 9.86 -4.35 -7.49
C VAL A 239 9.06 -3.47 -8.44
N LYS A 240 9.60 -2.30 -8.82
CA LYS A 240 9.02 -1.38 -9.80
C LYS A 240 9.87 -1.41 -11.07
N GLN A 241 9.29 -1.85 -12.20
CA GLN A 241 9.86 -1.64 -13.53
C GLN A 241 9.46 -0.24 -13.99
N ARG A 242 10.38 0.49 -14.59
CA ARG A 242 10.21 1.92 -14.87
C ARG A 242 10.24 2.24 -16.36
N LYS A 243 9.53 3.29 -16.77
CA LYS A 243 9.46 3.79 -18.15
C LYS A 243 9.10 2.70 -19.17
N LEU A 244 8.13 1.84 -18.83
CA LEU A 244 7.54 0.92 -19.81
C LEU A 244 6.59 1.71 -20.72
N LYS A 245 6.57 1.41 -22.01
CA LYS A 245 5.71 2.09 -22.99
C LYS A 245 4.38 1.35 -23.14
N VAL A 246 3.25 2.06 -23.06
CA VAL A 246 1.93 1.54 -23.48
C VAL A 246 1.91 1.48 -25.01
N LEU A 247 1.58 0.32 -25.57
CA LEU A 247 1.58 0.11 -27.02
C LEU A 247 0.19 0.08 -27.62
N LYS A 248 -0.77 -0.60 -26.99
CA LYS A 248 -2.19 -0.60 -27.37
C LYS A 248 -3.09 -0.64 -26.14
N VAL A 249 -4.26 -0.02 -26.23
CA VAL A 249 -5.31 -0.02 -25.20
C VAL A 249 -6.53 -0.77 -25.76
N PHE A 250 -7.08 -1.72 -25.00
CA PHE A 250 -8.24 -2.51 -25.39
C PHE A 250 -9.43 -2.19 -24.46
N PRO A 251 -10.27 -1.19 -24.79
CA PRO A 251 -11.39 -0.79 -23.93
C PRO A 251 -12.44 -1.90 -23.79
N GLU A 252 -12.74 -2.63 -24.86
CA GLU A 252 -13.72 -3.74 -24.85
C GLU A 252 -13.35 -4.89 -23.90
N LEU A 253 -12.05 -5.08 -23.65
CA LEU A 253 -11.50 -6.16 -22.81
C LEU A 253 -11.00 -5.66 -21.45
N ASN A 254 -11.18 -4.37 -21.15
CA ASN A 254 -10.60 -3.68 -20.00
C ASN A 254 -9.14 -4.09 -19.75
N ALA A 255 -8.30 -3.95 -20.78
CA ALA A 255 -6.91 -4.40 -20.76
C ALA A 255 -5.95 -3.44 -21.49
N ILE A 256 -4.69 -3.39 -21.03
CA ILE A 256 -3.60 -2.65 -21.69
C ILE A 256 -2.45 -3.57 -22.09
N ALA A 257 -1.85 -3.30 -23.25
CA ALA A 257 -0.64 -3.95 -23.72
C ALA A 257 0.59 -3.06 -23.45
N VAL A 258 1.46 -3.55 -22.57
CA VAL A 258 2.66 -2.83 -22.12
C VAL A 258 3.91 -3.48 -22.69
N LYS A 259 4.81 -2.70 -23.29
CA LYS A 259 6.06 -3.22 -23.87
C LYS A 259 6.96 -3.83 -22.78
N GLY A 260 7.44 -5.04 -23.02
CA GLY A 260 8.41 -5.74 -22.18
C GLY A 260 7.82 -6.51 -21.00
N ALA A 261 8.69 -6.84 -20.04
CA ALA A 261 8.40 -7.79 -18.97
C ALA A 261 8.06 -7.12 -17.62
N VAL A 262 6.94 -7.53 -17.03
CA VAL A 262 6.42 -7.04 -15.75
C VAL A 262 6.67 -8.06 -14.63
N PRO A 263 6.97 -7.67 -13.37
CA PRO A 263 7.21 -8.60 -12.26
C PRO A 263 6.02 -9.53 -11.96
N GLY A 264 6.33 -10.73 -11.46
CA GLY A 264 5.34 -11.73 -11.04
C GLY A 264 4.90 -12.70 -12.16
N LYS A 265 4.18 -13.75 -11.75
CA LYS A 265 3.49 -14.68 -12.66
C LYS A 265 2.11 -14.09 -13.08
N PRO A 266 1.44 -14.66 -14.09
CA PRO A 266 0.01 -14.41 -14.31
C PRO A 266 -0.83 -14.54 -13.04
N GLY A 267 -1.93 -13.78 -12.94
CA GLY A 267 -2.80 -13.72 -11.77
C GLY A 267 -2.29 -12.88 -10.59
N HIS A 268 -1.03 -12.42 -10.62
CA HIS A 268 -0.53 -11.47 -9.64
C HIS A 268 -1.06 -10.06 -9.91
N THR A 269 -1.41 -9.36 -8.82
CA THR A 269 -1.79 -7.96 -8.86
C THR A 269 -0.54 -7.06 -8.94
N LEU A 270 -0.71 -5.99 -9.70
CA LEU A 270 0.25 -4.96 -10.04
C LEU A 270 -0.32 -3.60 -9.64
N THR A 271 0.57 -2.63 -9.46
CA THR A 271 0.27 -1.23 -9.26
C THR A 271 0.90 -0.46 -10.42
N ILE A 272 0.09 0.25 -11.21
CA ILE A 272 0.52 1.01 -12.37
C ILE A 272 0.42 2.49 -12.02
N THR A 273 1.48 3.25 -12.27
CA THR A 273 1.55 4.70 -12.06
C THR A 273 2.11 5.37 -13.30
N PRO A 274 1.74 6.64 -13.62
CA PRO A 274 2.46 7.43 -14.61
C PRO A 274 3.95 7.50 -14.24
N ALA A 275 4.84 7.48 -15.25
CA ALA A 275 6.27 7.31 -14.99
C ALA A 275 6.87 8.46 -14.16
N LYS A 276 7.58 8.10 -13.09
CA LYS A 276 8.30 9.07 -12.26
C LYS A 276 9.57 9.54 -12.95
N ILE A 277 9.56 10.74 -13.54
CA ILE A 277 10.74 11.39 -14.13
C ILE A 277 11.19 12.53 -13.20
N VAL A 278 12.41 12.38 -12.64
CA VAL A 278 13.03 13.36 -11.73
C VAL A 278 13.29 14.67 -12.48
N GLY A 279 12.93 15.81 -11.88
CA GLY A 279 13.15 17.13 -12.47
C GLY A 279 12.18 17.52 -13.59
N LYS A 280 11.19 16.67 -13.89
CA LYS A 280 10.03 17.01 -14.74
C LYS A 280 8.72 16.90 -13.97
N ASN A 281 8.43 15.71 -13.47
CA ASN A 281 7.14 15.41 -12.85
C ASN A 281 7.24 15.36 -11.31
N ILE A 282 8.46 15.21 -10.76
CA ILE A 282 8.75 15.22 -9.33
C ILE A 282 9.98 16.07 -9.03
#